data_AF-A0A349ETR4-F1
#
_entry.id   AF-A0A349ETR4-F1
#
_cell.length_a   1.000
_cell.length_b   1.000
_cell.length_c   1.000
_cell.angle_alpha   90.00
_cell.angle_beta   90.00
_cell.angle_gamma   90.00
#
_symmetry.space_group_name_H-M   'P 1'
#
loop_
_entity.id
_entity.type
_entity.pdbx_description
1 polymer ?
#
loop_
_entity_poly.entity_id
_entity_poly.type
_entity_poly.pdbx_seq_one_letter_code
_entity_poly.pdbx_strand_id
1 'polypeptide(L)'
;EEEIEISLSDINQSNYKTLKKFSPFGQGNKEPTFIIKDIDTSILAFNKAGYLYTKLGDNSDLFSFQIKQSEIKEKRISLIGKLTLHEYNGKINVRFDCNKEK
;
A
#
# COMPACT_ATOMS: atom_id res chain seq x y z
N GLU A 1 4.28 8.53 -15.37
CA GLU A 1 2.87 8.56 -14.90
C GLU A 1 2.82 9.53 -13.74
N GLU A 2 1.73 10.25 -13.55
CA GLU A 2 1.64 11.21 -12.44
C GLU A 2 1.43 10.41 -11.16
N GLU A 3 2.41 10.46 -10.26
CA GLU A 3 2.35 9.77 -8.96
C GLU A 3 1.61 10.67 -7.98
N ILE A 4 0.59 10.12 -7.34
CA ILE A 4 -0.23 10.86 -6.38
C ILE A 4 0.29 10.56 -4.98
N GLU A 5 0.79 11.60 -4.30
CA GLU A 5 1.26 11.46 -2.93
C GLU A 5 0.10 11.28 -1.96
N ILE A 6 0.19 10.25 -1.11
CA ILE A 6 -0.76 9.95 -0.04
C ILE A 6 -0.01 9.63 1.25
N SER A 7 -0.72 9.67 2.38
CA SER A 7 -0.21 9.26 3.69
C SER A 7 -0.63 7.83 4.04
N LEU A 8 -0.01 7.25 5.07
CA LEU A 8 -0.45 5.95 5.61
C LEU A 8 -1.91 5.97 6.08
N SER A 9 -2.38 7.10 6.62
CA SER A 9 -3.78 7.24 7.06
C SER A 9 -4.78 7.26 5.91
N ASP A 10 -4.33 7.52 4.68
CA ASP A 10 -5.21 7.51 3.50
C ASP A 10 -5.54 6.09 3.02
N ILE A 11 -4.83 5.08 3.52
CA ILE A 11 -5.08 3.66 3.24
C ILE A 11 -6.26 3.20 4.10
N ASN A 12 -7.47 3.51 3.64
CA ASN A 12 -8.71 3.14 4.33
C ASN A 12 -9.86 2.88 3.35
N GLN A 13 -10.93 2.27 3.85
CA GLN A 13 -12.10 1.89 3.04
C GLN A 13 -12.82 3.10 2.42
N SER A 14 -12.86 4.24 3.10
CA SER A 14 -13.55 5.43 2.60
C SER A 14 -12.86 5.96 1.34
N ASN A 15 -11.54 6.11 1.41
CA ASN A 15 -10.73 6.57 0.30
C ASN A 15 -10.70 5.56 -0.84
N TYR A 16 -10.64 4.26 -0.55
CA TYR A 16 -10.76 3.22 -1.57
C TYR A 16 -12.09 3.32 -2.33
N LYS A 17 -13.21 3.50 -1.62
CA LYS A 17 -14.53 3.68 -2.25
C LYS A 17 -14.56 4.93 -3.11
N THR A 18 -13.97 6.03 -2.67
CA THR A 18 -13.83 7.26 -3.47
C THR A 18 -13.02 7.00 -4.74
N LEU A 19 -11.88 6.31 -4.65
CA LEU A 19 -11.09 5.91 -5.83
C LEU A 19 -11.92 5.10 -6.83
N LYS A 20 -12.72 4.13 -6.37
CA LYS A 20 -13.53 3.29 -7.26
C LYS A 20 -14.69 4.02 -7.95
N LYS A 21 -15.07 5.24 -7.51
CA LYS A 21 -16.02 6.08 -8.27
C LYS A 21 -15.47 6.54 -9.62
N PHE A 22 -14.14 6.53 -9.80
CA PHE A 22 -13.49 6.83 -11.07
C PHE A 22 -13.33 5.61 -11.98
N SER A 23 -13.83 4.45 -11.57
CA SER A 23 -13.84 3.24 -12.41
C SER A 23 -14.86 3.37 -13.57
N PRO A 24 -14.74 2.58 -14.66
CA PRO A 24 -13.79 1.49 -14.88
C PRO A 24 -12.39 1.98 -15.21
N PHE A 25 -11.38 1.26 -14.72
CA PHE A 25 -9.99 1.48 -15.09
C PHE A 25 -9.58 0.59 -16.26
N GLY A 26 -8.73 1.10 -17.14
CA GLY A 26 -8.27 0.41 -18.35
C GLY A 26 -7.38 1.29 -19.21
N GLN A 27 -7.23 0.94 -20.49
CA GLN A 27 -6.31 1.64 -21.41
C GLN A 27 -6.60 3.14 -21.55
N GLY A 28 -7.89 3.54 -21.54
CA GLY A 28 -8.33 4.94 -21.65
C GLY A 28 -8.51 5.67 -20.33
N ASN A 29 -8.40 4.97 -19.19
CA ASN A 29 -8.54 5.54 -17.85
C ASN A 29 -7.69 4.71 -16.90
N LYS A 30 -6.40 5.01 -16.84
CA LYS A 30 -5.46 4.22 -16.04
C LYS A 30 -5.80 4.36 -14.56
N GLU A 31 -5.72 3.24 -13.83
CA GLU A 31 -5.79 3.30 -12.38
C GLU A 31 -4.57 4.06 -11.84
N PRO A 32 -4.75 5.03 -10.92
CA PRO A 32 -3.65 5.81 -10.38
C PRO A 32 -2.66 4.95 -9.61
N THR A 33 -1.41 5.41 -9.64
CA THR A 33 -0.33 4.91 -8.80
C THR A 33 -0.08 5.94 -7.69
N PHE A 34 0.06 5.46 -6.47
CA PHE A 34 0.28 6.31 -5.31
C PHE A 34 1.68 6.13 -4.76
N ILE A 35 2.18 7.18 -4.12
CA ILE A 35 3.47 7.23 -3.45
C ILE A 35 3.28 7.66 -1.99
N ILE A 36 3.98 6.99 -1.08
CA ILE A 36 4.05 7.35 0.33
C ILE A 36 5.51 7.56 0.66
N LYS A 37 5.89 8.81 0.91
CA LYS A 37 7.29 9.19 1.08
C LYS A 37 7.74 9.08 2.52
N ASP A 38 9.03 8.81 2.67
CA ASP A 38 9.76 9.07 3.91
C ASP A 38 9.13 8.35 5.13
N ILE A 39 8.78 7.07 4.97
CA ILE A 39 8.28 6.23 6.05
C ILE A 39 9.44 5.76 6.91
N ASP A 40 9.33 5.94 8.23
CA ASP A 40 10.30 5.37 9.18
C ASP A 40 10.27 3.84 9.14
N THR A 41 11.41 3.20 8.93
CA THR A 41 11.46 1.73 8.80
C THR A 41 11.19 1.02 10.12
N SER A 42 11.27 1.71 11.26
CA SER A 42 10.93 1.14 12.58
C SER A 42 9.45 0.85 12.78
N ILE A 43 8.56 1.51 12.02
CA ILE A 43 7.11 1.25 12.09
C ILE A 43 6.67 0.10 11.18
N LEU A 44 7.58 -0.41 10.34
CA LEU A 44 7.28 -1.51 9.42
C LEU A 44 7.35 -2.85 10.15
N ALA A 45 6.36 -3.69 9.89
CA ALA A 45 6.34 -5.08 10.31
C ALA A 45 6.48 -6.02 9.12
N PHE A 46 6.97 -7.22 9.41
CA PHE A 46 7.23 -8.26 8.42
C PHE A 46 6.52 -9.53 8.84
N ASN A 47 6.02 -10.27 7.85
CA ASN A 47 5.44 -11.58 8.10
C ASN A 47 6.52 -12.63 8.44
N LYS A 48 6.10 -13.84 8.78
CA LYS A 48 7.02 -14.95 9.15
C LYS A 48 8.04 -15.30 8.05
N ALA A 49 7.75 -15.00 6.80
CA ALA A 49 8.64 -15.24 5.66
C ALA A 49 9.55 -14.02 5.36
N GLY A 50 9.48 -12.97 6.16
CA GLY A 50 10.31 -11.78 6.05
C GLY A 50 9.82 -10.75 5.03
N TYR A 51 8.65 -10.93 4.43
CA TYR A 51 8.05 -9.97 3.49
C TYR A 51 7.32 -8.86 4.24
N LEU A 52 7.31 -7.65 3.68
CA LEU A 52 6.60 -6.51 4.25
C LEU A 52 5.12 -6.87 4.47
N TYR A 53 4.68 -6.76 5.72
CA TYR A 53 3.29 -6.90 6.12
C TYR A 53 3.06 -6.03 7.36
N THR A 54 2.62 -4.79 7.15
CA THR A 54 2.41 -3.83 8.24
C THR A 54 0.93 -3.53 8.36
N LYS A 55 0.34 -3.84 9.52
CA LYS A 55 -1.04 -3.42 9.81
C LYS A 55 -1.04 -1.93 10.14
N LEU A 56 -1.94 -1.18 9.50
CA LEU A 56 -2.15 0.25 9.75
C LEU A 56 -3.39 0.50 10.63
N GLY A 57 -4.32 -0.46 10.64
CA GLY A 57 -5.54 -0.44 11.43
C GLY A 57 -6.24 -1.80 11.34
N ASP A 58 -7.49 -1.88 11.79
CA ASP A 58 -8.24 -3.15 11.84
C ASP A 58 -8.51 -3.75 10.46
N ASN A 59 -8.66 -2.90 9.45
CA ASN A 59 -9.06 -3.27 8.09
C ASN A 59 -8.16 -2.61 7.02
N SER A 60 -6.90 -2.36 7.37
CA SER A 60 -5.92 -1.78 6.46
C SER A 60 -4.50 -2.27 6.70
N ASP A 61 -3.79 -2.61 5.63
CA ASP A 61 -2.38 -3.05 5.70
C ASP A 61 -1.52 -2.56 4.52
N LEU A 62 -0.21 -2.52 4.75
CA LEU A 62 0.83 -2.46 3.73
C LEU A 62 1.31 -3.86 3.42
N PHE A 63 1.53 -4.14 2.14
CA PHE A 63 2.06 -5.43 1.73
C PHE A 63 3.02 -5.32 0.54
N SER A 64 4.08 -6.11 0.57
CA SER A 64 4.98 -6.29 -0.57
C SER A 64 5.63 -7.66 -0.55
N PHE A 65 5.60 -8.36 -1.69
CA PHE A 65 6.44 -9.54 -1.91
C PHE A 65 7.88 -9.19 -2.33
N GLN A 66 8.17 -7.93 -2.66
CA GLN A 66 9.48 -7.51 -3.14
C GLN A 66 10.34 -6.89 -2.04
N ILE A 67 9.73 -6.37 -0.98
CA ILE A 67 10.44 -5.79 0.14
C ILE A 67 10.65 -6.85 1.22
N LYS A 68 11.90 -7.24 1.44
CA LYS A 68 12.28 -8.15 2.53
C LYS A 68 12.93 -7.40 3.68
N GLN A 69 12.66 -7.84 4.91
CA GLN A 69 13.26 -7.28 6.12
C GLN A 69 14.79 -7.23 6.05
N SER A 70 15.42 -8.29 5.54
CA SER A 70 16.88 -8.40 5.41
C SER A 70 17.51 -7.40 4.44
N GLU A 71 16.71 -6.79 3.56
CA GLU A 71 17.17 -5.88 2.51
C GLU A 71 16.98 -4.41 2.91
N ILE A 72 16.26 -4.12 4.00
CA ILE A 72 16.08 -2.77 4.51
C ILE A 72 17.29 -2.39 5.37
N LYS A 73 18.06 -1.42 4.89
CA LYS A 73 19.21 -0.85 5.61
C LYS A 73 18.98 0.61 5.99
N GLU A 74 18.06 1.26 5.30
CA GLU A 74 17.74 2.67 5.49
C GLU A 74 16.83 2.88 6.71
N LYS A 75 16.97 4.03 7.35
CA LYS A 75 16.05 4.45 8.42
C LYS A 75 14.69 4.88 7.88
N ARG A 76 14.66 5.33 6.63
CA ARG A 76 13.47 5.87 5.98
C ARG A 76 13.41 5.37 4.54
N ILE A 77 12.22 4.99 4.09
CA ILE A 77 11.97 4.53 2.72
C ILE A 77 10.71 5.16 2.17
N SER A 78 10.62 5.26 0.85
CA SER A 78 9.38 5.59 0.18
C SER A 78 8.79 4.34 -0.48
N LEU A 79 7.47 4.28 -0.52
CA LEU A 79 6.72 3.16 -1.09
C LEU A 79 5.87 3.67 -2.26
N ILE A 80 5.87 2.93 -3.35
CA ILE A 80 5.04 3.19 -4.53
C ILE A 80 4.13 1.99 -4.80
N GLY A 81 2.86 2.22 -5.09
CA GLY A 81 1.90 1.12 -5.16
C GLY A 81 0.46 1.53 -5.48
N LYS A 82 -0.45 0.59 -5.22
CA LYS A 82 -1.88 0.74 -5.49
C LYS A 82 -2.72 0.26 -4.31
N LEU A 83 -3.91 0.83 -4.19
CA LEU A 83 -4.91 0.37 -3.22
C LEU A 83 -5.72 -0.80 -3.82
N THR A 84 -5.73 -1.93 -3.13
CA THR A 84 -6.52 -3.12 -3.45
C THR A 84 -7.48 -3.46 -2.33
N LEU A 85 -8.56 -4.19 -2.64
CA LEU A 85 -9.53 -4.65 -1.67
C LEU A 85 -9.42 -6.16 -1.56
N HIS A 86 -9.14 -6.65 -0.35
CA HIS A 86 -9.13 -8.06 -0.04
C HIS A 86 -10.38 -8.38 0.79
N GLU A 87 -11.12 -9.40 0.36
CA GLU A 87 -12.26 -9.91 1.12
C GLU A 87 -12.03 -11.39 1.46
N TYR A 88 -12.16 -11.71 2.75
CA TYR A 88 -12.05 -13.08 3.23
C TYR A 88 -13.06 -13.32 4.36
N ASN A 89 -13.92 -14.33 4.19
CA ASN A 89 -15.00 -14.65 5.13
C ASN A 89 -15.85 -13.41 5.52
N GLY A 90 -16.19 -12.57 4.54
CA GLY A 90 -16.98 -11.35 4.75
C GLY A 90 -16.24 -10.20 5.45
N LYS A 91 -14.95 -10.37 5.77
CA LYS A 91 -14.10 -9.29 6.29
C LYS A 91 -13.37 -8.62 5.14
N ILE A 92 -13.49 -7.30 5.09
CA ILE A 92 -12.90 -6.44 4.06
C ILE A 92 -11.67 -5.76 4.62
N ASN A 93 -10.57 -5.84 3.88
CA ASN A 93 -9.30 -5.19 4.21
C ASN A 93 -8.78 -4.41 2.99
N VAL A 94 -8.51 -3.12 3.18
CA VAL A 94 -7.84 -2.30 2.16
C VAL A 94 -6.35 -2.51 2.27
N ARG A 95 -5.72 -2.95 1.20
CA ARG A 95 -4.30 -3.20 1.15
C ARG A 95 -3.63 -2.18 0.25
N PHE A 96 -2.47 -1.69 0.67
CA PHE A 96 -1.55 -1.01 -0.23
C PHE A 96 -0.50 -2.01 -0.71
N ASP A 97 -0.71 -2.53 -1.93
CA ASP A 97 0.25 -3.40 -2.61
C ASP A 97 1.36 -2.53 -3.19
N CYS A 98 2.56 -2.66 -2.64
CA CYS A 98 3.63 -1.69 -2.87
C CYS A 98 4.99 -2.33 -3.14
N ASN A 99 5.88 -1.51 -3.69
CA ASN A 99 7.31 -1.76 -3.81
C ASN A 99 8.08 -0.56 -3.24
N LYS A 100 9.38 -0.75 -3.03
CA LYS A 100 10.25 0.36 -2.65
C LYS A 100 10.40 1.29 -3.85
N GLU A 101 10.17 2.59 -3.65
CA GLU A 101 10.51 3.59 -4.64
C GLU A 101 12.04 3.62 -4.82
N LYS A 102 12.52 3.72 -6.07
CA LYS A 102 13.94 3.64 -6.39
C LYS A 102 14.68 4.94 -6.08
#